data_AF-A0A6I5CER8-F1
#
_entry.id   AF-A0A6I5CER8-F1
#
_cell.length_a   1.000
_cell.length_b   1.000
_cell.length_c   1.000
_cell.angle_alpha   90.00
_cell.angle_beta   90.00
_cell.angle_gamma   90.00
#
_symmetry.space_group_name_H-M   'P 1'
#
loop_
_entity.id
_entity.type
_entity.pdbx_description
1 polymer ?
#
loop_
_entity_poly.entity_id
_entity_poly.type
_entity_poly.pdbx_seq_one_letter_code
_entity_poly.pdbx_strand_id
1 'polypeptide(L)'
;AAHRKSMWLVDLDAAGTVTAERVDCPVPRPLARIRGSLEDLLADPDLARHEDSWVEATLTDTVRPADPMARLAARFPHTLSLVFAPERAPDDPDVSYARRLAGRSDEQIARDFVAHV
;
A
#
# COMPACT_ATOMS: atom_id res chain seq x y z
N ALA A 1 6.22 0.96 10.52
CA ALA A 1 6.36 2.42 10.38
C ALA A 1 6.91 3.12 11.64
N ALA A 2 7.05 2.47 12.80
CA ALA A 2 7.48 3.13 14.04
C ALA A 2 9.01 3.13 14.30
N HIS A 3 9.83 2.98 13.26
CA HIS A 3 11.28 2.87 13.45
C HIS A 3 11.90 4.27 13.53
N ARG A 4 12.71 4.51 14.57
CA ARG A 4 13.48 5.74 14.70
C ARG A 4 14.78 5.61 13.93
N LYS A 5 15.00 6.52 12.98
CA LYS A 5 16.27 6.63 12.26
C LYS A 5 17.22 7.47 13.11
N SER A 6 18.44 6.97 13.31
CA SER A 6 19.45 7.64 14.12
C SER A 6 20.85 7.36 13.56
N MET A 7 21.78 8.26 13.84
CA MET A 7 23.21 8.07 13.65
C MET A 7 23.93 8.06 15.01
N TRP A 8 25.16 7.56 15.05
CA TRP A 8 26.03 7.68 16.19
C TRP A 8 27.11 8.72 15.90
N LEU A 9 27.24 9.71 16.77
CA LEU A 9 28.39 10.59 16.84
C LEU A 9 29.37 9.97 17.82
N VAL A 10 30.52 9.52 17.32
CA VAL A 10 31.57 8.90 18.12
C VAL A 10 32.76 9.84 18.15
N ASP A 11 33.17 10.25 19.35
CA ASP A 11 34.37 11.07 19.58
C ASP A 11 35.44 10.22 20.28
N LEU A 12 36.68 10.33 19.81
CA LEU A 12 37.84 9.64 20.35
C LEU A 12 38.88 10.68 20.76
N ASP A 13 39.18 10.74 22.05
CA ASP A 13 40.19 11.67 22.55
C ASP A 13 41.62 11.10 22.46
N ALA A 14 42.62 11.96 22.71
CA ALA A 14 44.03 11.59 22.66
C ALA A 14 44.47 10.58 23.75
N ALA A 15 43.67 10.40 24.80
CA ALA A 15 43.91 9.41 25.85
C ALA A 15 43.28 8.04 25.52
N GLY A 16 42.55 7.94 24.39
CA GLY A 16 41.85 6.74 23.98
C GLY A 16 40.46 6.57 24.59
N THR A 17 39.92 7.61 25.24
CA THR A 17 38.53 7.61 25.69
C THR A 17 37.61 7.69 24.48
N VAL A 18 36.53 6.89 24.50
CA VAL A 18 35.50 6.92 23.47
C VAL A 18 34.21 7.44 24.08
N THR A 19 33.65 8.50 23.50
CA THR A 19 32.28 8.91 23.78
C THR A 19 31.41 8.63 22.56
N ALA A 20 30.19 8.15 22.80
CA ALA A 20 29.26 7.81 21.74
C ALA A 20 27.89 8.39 22.09
N GLU A 21 27.39 9.28 21.23
CA GLU A 21 26.07 9.87 21.32
C GLU A 21 25.20 9.39 20.16
N ARG A 22 23.96 9.01 20.46
CA ARG A 22 22.99 8.68 19.42
C ARG A 22 22.18 9.93 19.07
N VAL A 23 22.32 10.39 17.84
CA VAL A 23 21.62 11.56 17.30
C VAL A 23 20.48 11.08 16.41
N ASP A 24 19.25 11.53 16.68
CA ASP A 24 18.10 11.17 15.86
C ASP A 24 18.14 11.90 14.50
N CYS A 25 17.80 11.18 13.43
CA CYS A 25 17.75 11.76 12.09
C CYS A 25 16.39 12.46 11.87
N PRO A 26 16.37 13.67 11.29
CA PRO A 26 15.12 14.31 10.89
C PRO A 26 14.32 13.43 9.94
N VAL A 27 13.01 13.31 10.17
CA VAL A 27 12.08 12.59 9.30
C VAL A 27 11.22 13.64 8.59
N PRO A 28 11.65 14.16 7.42
CA PRO A 28 10.92 15.23 6.74
C PRO A 28 9.52 14.76 6.29
N ARG A 29 9.35 13.45 6.11
CA ARG A 29 8.07 12.85 5.79
C ARG A 29 7.90 11.47 6.44
N PRO A 30 6.89 11.26 7.30
CA PRO A 30 6.65 9.95 7.91
C PRO A 30 6.14 8.94 6.88
N LEU A 31 6.31 7.65 7.18
CA LEU A 31 5.75 6.56 6.39
C LEU A 31 4.43 6.09 7.00
N ALA A 32 3.41 5.88 6.19
CA ALA A 32 2.12 5.35 6.61
C ALA A 32 1.71 4.16 5.74
N ARG A 33 1.05 3.19 6.38
CA ARG A 33 0.38 2.10 5.69
C ARG A 33 -1.09 2.18 6.06
N ILE A 34 -1.95 2.29 5.07
CA ILE A 34 -3.41 2.36 5.25
C ILE A 34 -4.05 1.16 4.55
N ARG A 35 -5.15 0.65 5.11
CA ARG A 35 -5.87 -0.52 4.60
C ARG A 35 -7.37 -0.35 4.80
N GLY A 36 -8.14 -0.66 3.78
CA GLY A 36 -9.60 -0.58 3.79
C GLY A 36 -10.17 -0.55 2.38
N SER A 37 -11.48 -0.36 2.25
CA SER A 37 -12.08 -0.05 0.94
C SER A 37 -11.65 1.35 0.49
N LEU A 38 -11.67 1.62 -0.81
CA LEU A 38 -11.27 2.93 -1.31
C LEU A 38 -12.14 4.05 -0.75
N GLU A 39 -13.45 3.84 -0.64
CA GLU A 39 -14.36 4.87 -0.10
C GLU A 39 -14.09 5.15 1.38
N ASP A 40 -13.88 4.10 2.19
CA ASP A 40 -13.60 4.27 3.61
C ASP A 40 -12.29 5.04 3.83
N LEU A 41 -11.24 4.68 3.08
CA LEU A 41 -9.95 5.36 3.16
C LEU A 41 -10.03 6.84 2.72
N LEU A 42 -10.94 7.18 1.81
CA LEU A 42 -11.14 8.56 1.35
C LEU A 42 -12.08 9.37 2.24
N ALA A 43 -12.94 8.73 3.02
CA ALA A 43 -13.87 9.38 3.93
C ALA A 43 -13.36 9.50 5.38
N ASP A 44 -12.46 8.61 5.82
CA ASP A 44 -12.03 8.53 7.21
C ASP A 44 -11.24 9.78 7.65
N PRO A 45 -11.75 10.62 8.57
CA PRO A 45 -11.06 11.82 9.04
C PRO A 45 -9.80 11.51 9.86
N ASP A 46 -9.69 10.33 10.48
CA ASP A 46 -8.52 9.96 11.30
C ASP A 46 -7.27 9.76 10.43
N LEU A 47 -7.44 9.57 9.12
CA LEU A 47 -6.37 9.47 8.14
C LEU A 47 -5.83 10.83 7.68
N ALA A 48 -6.43 11.95 8.07
CA ALA A 48 -5.94 13.29 7.71
C ALA A 48 -4.48 13.52 8.15
N ARG A 49 -4.05 12.90 9.26
CA ARG A 49 -2.66 12.90 9.73
C ARG A 49 -1.66 12.27 8.75
N HIS A 50 -2.14 11.55 7.73
CA HIS A 50 -1.33 10.87 6.73
C HIS A 50 -1.30 11.56 5.37
N GLU A 51 -1.97 12.69 5.18
CA GLU A 51 -1.96 13.45 3.91
C GLU A 51 -0.54 13.88 3.52
N ASP A 52 0.24 14.27 4.52
CA ASP A 52 1.67 14.56 4.36
C ASP A 52 2.57 13.33 4.51
N SER A 53 2.08 12.09 4.62
CA SER A 53 2.94 10.90 4.74
C SER A 53 3.30 10.31 3.37
N TRP A 54 4.42 9.61 3.29
CA TRP A 54 4.61 8.61 2.24
C TRP A 54 3.66 7.44 2.51
N VAL A 55 2.67 7.24 1.63
CA VAL A 55 1.58 6.27 1.86
C VAL A 55 1.74 5.03 0.98
N GLU A 56 1.66 3.86 1.61
CA GLU A 56 1.23 2.63 0.93
C GLU A 56 -0.25 2.37 1.27
N ALA A 57 -1.08 2.25 0.24
CA ALA A 57 -2.49 1.93 0.39
C ALA A 57 -2.76 0.48 -0.02
N THR A 58 -3.40 -0.29 0.86
CA THR A 58 -3.90 -1.63 0.56
C THR A 58 -5.41 -1.63 0.45
N LEU A 59 -5.93 -1.79 -0.76
CA LEU A 59 -7.37 -1.80 -1.03
C LEU A 59 -7.97 -3.18 -0.80
N THR A 60 -9.05 -3.22 -0.03
CA THR A 60 -9.76 -4.46 0.32
C THR A 60 -11.06 -4.64 -0.46
N ASP A 61 -11.38 -3.70 -1.35
CA ASP A 61 -12.56 -3.76 -2.23
C ASP A 61 -12.63 -5.11 -2.96
N THR A 62 -13.80 -5.73 -2.95
CA THR A 62 -14.05 -7.03 -3.60
C THR A 62 -13.79 -6.99 -5.10
N VAL A 63 -14.10 -5.85 -5.70
CA VAL A 63 -13.86 -5.49 -7.11
C VAL A 63 -12.89 -4.32 -7.14
N ARG A 64 -11.94 -4.34 -8.07
CA ARG A 64 -10.98 -3.24 -8.26
C ARG A 64 -11.76 -1.95 -8.57
N PRO A 65 -11.64 -0.89 -7.74
CA PRO A 65 -12.28 0.38 -8.01
C PRO A 65 -11.70 1.07 -9.25
N ALA A 66 -12.45 2.01 -9.82
CA ALA A 66 -11.98 2.85 -10.91
C ALA A 66 -10.96 3.90 -10.42
N ASP A 67 -9.89 4.09 -11.19
CA ASP A 67 -8.82 5.08 -10.97
C ASP A 67 -8.31 5.22 -9.52
N PRO A 68 -8.06 4.10 -8.81
CA PRO A 68 -7.81 4.12 -7.37
C PRO A 68 -6.57 4.94 -7.01
N MET A 69 -5.52 4.87 -7.83
CA MET A 69 -4.30 5.64 -7.61
C MET A 69 -4.54 7.15 -7.74
N ALA A 70 -5.31 7.59 -8.74
CA ALA A 70 -5.61 9.02 -8.94
C ALA A 70 -6.48 9.56 -7.81
N ARG A 71 -7.48 8.79 -7.39
CA ARG A 71 -8.36 9.15 -6.27
C ARG A 71 -7.59 9.21 -4.94
N LEU A 72 -6.72 8.23 -4.68
CA LEU A 72 -5.84 8.24 -3.51
C LEU A 72 -4.87 9.42 -3.56
N ALA A 73 -4.24 9.70 -4.70
CA ALA A 73 -3.32 10.82 -4.86
C ALA A 73 -3.99 12.20 -4.67
N ALA A 74 -5.30 12.32 -4.93
CA ALA A 74 -6.05 13.55 -4.67
C ALA A 74 -6.16 13.86 -3.17
N ARG A 75 -6.29 12.84 -2.31
CA ARG A 75 -6.34 13.01 -0.85
C ARG A 75 -4.98 12.88 -0.16
N PHE A 76 -4.17 11.94 -0.63
CA PHE A 76 -2.83 11.61 -0.13
C PHE A 76 -1.82 11.86 -1.26
N PRO A 77 -1.35 13.11 -1.47
CA PRO A 77 -0.48 13.49 -2.60
C PRO A 77 0.82 12.70 -2.72
N HIS A 78 1.21 12.03 -1.63
CA HIS A 78 2.44 11.27 -1.49
C HIS A 78 2.20 9.75 -1.42
N THR A 79 1.11 9.27 -2.04
CA THR A 79 0.89 7.83 -2.26
C THR A 79 1.99 7.28 -3.15
N LEU A 80 2.74 6.29 -2.66
CA LEU A 80 3.87 5.68 -3.37
C LEU A 80 3.57 4.26 -3.87
N SER A 81 2.69 3.54 -3.17
CA SER A 81 2.43 2.13 -3.43
C SER A 81 0.95 1.84 -3.27
N LEU A 82 0.40 1.05 -4.19
CA LEU A 82 -0.97 0.58 -4.19
C LEU A 82 -0.99 -0.94 -4.30
N VAL A 83 -1.59 -1.58 -3.30
CA VAL A 83 -1.74 -3.03 -3.21
C VAL A 83 -3.23 -3.38 -3.25
N PHE A 84 -3.60 -4.43 -3.97
CA PHE A 84 -4.97 -4.97 -3.95
C PHE A 84 -4.98 -6.27 -3.14
N ALA A 85 -5.78 -6.31 -2.09
CA ALA A 85 -5.99 -7.46 -1.22
C ALA A 85 -7.50 -7.65 -0.99
N PRO A 86 -8.27 -7.97 -2.05
CA PRO A 86 -9.73 -8.03 -2.00
C PRO A 86 -10.21 -9.02 -0.94
N GLU A 87 -11.13 -8.59 -0.09
CA GLU A 87 -11.73 -9.47 0.92
C GLU A 87 -12.80 -10.34 0.26
N ARG A 88 -12.43 -11.56 -0.11
CA ARG A 88 -13.34 -12.55 -0.71
C ARG A 88 -13.77 -13.57 0.35
N ALA A 89 -15.00 -14.07 0.21
CA ALA A 89 -15.45 -15.19 1.01
C ALA A 89 -14.55 -16.43 0.75
N PRO A 90 -14.31 -17.29 1.76
CA PRO A 90 -13.46 -18.47 1.62
C PRO A 90 -13.92 -19.47 0.54
N ASP A 91 -15.16 -19.35 0.07
CA ASP A 91 -15.74 -20.19 -0.99
C ASP A 91 -15.49 -19.67 -2.42
N ASP A 92 -14.82 -18.53 -2.61
CA ASP A 92 -14.32 -18.12 -3.93
C ASP A 92 -12.95 -18.80 -4.11
N PRO A 93 -12.86 -19.92 -4.85
CA PRO A 93 -11.60 -20.60 -5.01
C PRO A 93 -10.64 -19.64 -5.72
N ASP A 94 -9.34 -19.79 -5.50
CA ASP A 94 -8.31 -19.33 -6.44
C ASP A 94 -8.50 -20.08 -7.77
N VAL A 95 -9.59 -19.82 -8.48
CA VAL A 95 -9.76 -20.20 -9.86
C VAL A 95 -8.91 -19.21 -10.60
N SER A 96 -7.61 -19.51 -10.65
CA SER A 96 -6.68 -18.82 -11.54
C SER A 96 -7.38 -18.67 -12.89
N TYR A 97 -7.15 -17.56 -13.57
CA TYR A 97 -7.74 -17.32 -14.88
C TYR A 97 -7.59 -18.55 -15.80
N ALA A 98 -6.46 -19.27 -15.70
CA ALA A 98 -6.21 -20.55 -16.35
C ALA A 98 -7.23 -21.66 -16.00
N ARG A 99 -7.66 -21.78 -14.74
CA ARG A 99 -8.69 -22.75 -14.32
C ARG A 99 -10.10 -22.34 -14.74
N ARG A 100 -10.40 -21.04 -14.91
CA ARG A 100 -11.68 -20.58 -15.52
C ARG A 100 -11.75 -20.91 -17.00
N LEU A 101 -10.61 -20.93 -17.69
CA LEU A 101 -10.50 -21.23 -19.12
C LEU A 101 -10.39 -22.73 -19.43
N ALA A 102 -10.04 -23.56 -18.45
CA ALA A 102 -9.85 -25.00 -18.65
C ALA A 102 -11.16 -25.67 -19.14
N GLY A 103 -11.07 -26.37 -20.26
CA GLY A 103 -12.21 -27.08 -20.87
C GLY A 103 -13.17 -26.21 -21.68
N ARG A 104 -12.88 -24.91 -21.86
CA ARG A 104 -13.65 -24.02 -22.73
C ARG A 104 -13.04 -23.97 -24.12
N SER A 105 -13.89 -23.86 -25.13
CA SER A 105 -13.45 -23.59 -26.51
C SER A 105 -13.16 -22.11 -26.71
N ASP A 106 -12.32 -21.80 -27.70
CA ASP A 106 -11.98 -20.42 -28.09
C ASP A 106 -13.23 -19.57 -28.38
N GLU A 107 -14.28 -20.17 -28.96
CA GLU A 107 -15.55 -19.51 -29.23
C GLU A 107 -16.31 -19.13 -27.94
N GLN A 108 -16.28 -19.99 -26.93
CA GLN A 108 -16.91 -19.72 -25.63
C GLN A 108 -16.18 -18.59 -24.90
N ILE A 109 -14.84 -18.58 -24.99
CA ILE A 109 -14.01 -17.53 -24.39
C ILE A 109 -14.29 -16.17 -25.06
N ALA A 110 -14.37 -16.14 -26.39
CA ALA A 110 -14.65 -14.92 -27.15
C ALA A 110 -16.04 -14.34 -26.83
N ARG A 111 -17.07 -15.19 -26.73
CA ARG A 111 -18.43 -14.75 -26.37
C ARG A 111 -18.52 -14.20 -24.95
N ASP A 112 -17.90 -14.88 -23.99
CA ASP A 112 -17.92 -14.45 -22.60
C ASP A 112 -17.18 -13.12 -22.40
N PHE A 113 -16.09 -12.90 -23.13
CA PHE A 113 -15.39 -11.62 -23.13
C PHE A 113 -16.32 -10.48 -23.58
N VAL A 114 -17.00 -10.64 -24.72
CA VAL A 114 -17.94 -9.62 -25.25
C VAL A 114 -19.11 -9.36 -24.29
N ALA A 115 -19.54 -10.37 -23.54
CA ALA A 115 -20.61 -10.24 -22.54
C ALA A 115 -20.17 -9.58 -21.22
N HIS A 116 -18.87 -9.45 -20.95
CA HIS A 116 -18.31 -8.95 -19.68
C HIS A 116 -17.58 -7.59 -19.81
N VAL A 117 -17.60 -6.93 -20.98
CA VAL A 117 -17.10 -5.55 -21.14
C VAL A 117 -18.19 -4.53 -20.84
#